data_AF-A0A9P0JW97-F1
#
_entry.id   AF-A0A9P0JW97-F1
#
_cell.length_a   1.000
_cell.length_b   1.000
_cell.length_c   1.000
_cell.angle_alpha   90.00
_cell.angle_beta   90.00
_cell.angle_gamma   90.00
#
_symmetry.space_group_name_H-M   'P 1'
#
loop_
_entity.id
_entity.type
_entity.pdbx_description
1 polymer ?
#
loop_
_entity_poly.entity_id
_entity_poly.type
_entity_poly.pdbx_seq_one_letter_code
_entity_poly.pdbx_strand_id
1 'polypeptide(L)'
;MGAIDFKGQSYFARDVKENNTLYMMDDLKCFGNETTLLDCMFAGWGIHDCQDQEIVGVVCKTPQEKCGKGYWKCATTNECVPLTFMCDDLNDCSDDSDEDSQYCEAPTEIRLVNGSSVNEGRLELSHYGIWGTVCDDDFNEDAAKFVCKRLGYKGASTVKKEGYFGSGSGPIWLDQVSCSGDELDLKQCTTWEWGEHNCDHNEDVGVVCDDTEPEVEVQRHAKLPQSGDTTGLANACGLRKDYQFMENDLIQARVVKGATARKGDYPWQAAIRAKSKDKTAHWCGAVIVGRRWVLTAAHCLQGYPKGSYVIAAGDYNVDEDEGTEQLRYIEEYFVHEEFRKGGHKMNNDIALVKLKGHGFEFTDDVQAICLPDTNTEYEMDLNCTISGYGSVKSGVAAYSHRMMAAWIPILTKSVCNMPHIYDSALTDGMICAGLLDGGVDSCDGDSGGPLACLDQGLFTLYGLTSWGHRCGFANKPGVYVKVAHYRQWIEDTIQKHS
;
A
#
# COMPACT_ATOMS: atom_id res chain seq x y z
N MET A 1 19.28 -47.06 19.84
CA MET A 1 18.30 -46.35 19.00
C MET A 1 16.95 -46.90 19.40
N GLY A 2 16.26 -46.21 20.30
CA GLY A 2 14.90 -46.57 20.70
C GLY A 2 13.96 -45.50 20.14
N ALA A 3 12.84 -45.91 19.57
CA ALA A 3 11.73 -44.99 19.36
C ALA A 3 11.28 -44.47 20.74
N ILE A 4 11.19 -43.14 20.89
CA ILE A 4 10.81 -42.51 22.16
C ILE A 4 9.36 -42.03 22.12
N ASP A 5 8.76 -41.92 20.93
CA ASP A 5 7.39 -41.42 20.79
C ASP A 5 6.60 -42.15 19.70
N PHE A 6 5.31 -42.36 19.98
CA PHE A 6 4.32 -42.97 19.09
C PHE A 6 3.23 -41.94 18.84
N LYS A 7 3.21 -41.31 17.66
CA LYS A 7 2.14 -40.37 17.31
C LYS A 7 1.00 -41.13 16.64
N GLY A 8 -0.18 -41.09 17.26
CA GLY A 8 -1.45 -41.55 16.71
C GLY A 8 -2.42 -40.37 16.57
N GLN A 9 -3.34 -40.47 15.60
CA GLN A 9 -4.19 -39.40 15.07
C GLN A 9 -3.49 -38.48 14.06
N SER A 10 -3.76 -38.75 12.78
CA SER A 10 -3.64 -37.84 11.64
C SER A 10 -2.27 -37.25 11.30
N TYR A 11 -1.21 -37.56 12.06
CA TYR A 11 0.15 -37.05 11.83
C TYR A 11 0.70 -37.47 10.45
N PHE A 12 0.46 -38.72 10.04
CA PHE A 12 0.82 -39.24 8.71
C PHE A 12 -0.38 -39.28 7.73
N ALA A 13 -1.58 -38.94 8.18
CA ALA A 13 -2.81 -39.12 7.40
C ALA A 13 -3.22 -37.89 6.57
N ARG A 14 -2.48 -36.78 6.63
CA ARG A 14 -2.81 -35.57 5.84
C ARG A 14 -2.75 -35.82 4.33
N ASP A 15 -1.87 -36.72 3.87
CA ASP A 15 -1.73 -37.11 2.46
C ASP A 15 -2.53 -38.37 2.06
N VAL A 16 -3.18 -39.02 3.01
CA VAL A 16 -4.00 -40.21 2.77
C VAL A 16 -5.43 -39.78 2.42
N LYS A 17 -5.56 -38.88 1.44
CA LYS A 17 -6.85 -38.47 0.84
C LYS A 17 -7.07 -39.17 -0.48
N GLU A 18 -6.99 -40.49 -0.53
CA GLU A 18 -7.50 -41.26 -1.67
C GLU A 18 -7.95 -42.66 -1.24
N ASN A 19 -9.14 -43.03 -1.71
CA ASN A 19 -10.08 -44.05 -1.21
C ASN A 19 -9.60 -45.53 -1.24
N ASN A 20 -8.32 -45.84 -0.96
CA ASN A 20 -7.79 -47.20 -1.11
C ASN A 20 -6.65 -47.59 -0.13
N THR A 21 -6.65 -47.05 1.09
CA THR A 21 -5.68 -47.45 2.13
C THR A 21 -5.95 -48.89 2.59
N LEU A 22 -4.97 -49.78 2.39
CA LEU A 22 -5.04 -51.17 2.84
C LEU A 22 -4.34 -51.31 4.20
N TYR A 23 -5.09 -51.56 5.26
CA TYR A 23 -4.53 -51.79 6.59
C TYR A 23 -4.11 -53.25 6.73
N MET A 24 -2.87 -53.47 7.13
CA MET A 24 -2.28 -54.82 7.16
C MET A 24 -2.15 -55.39 8.57
N MET A 25 -2.01 -54.54 9.60
CA MET A 25 -1.76 -54.93 10.98
C MET A 25 -2.53 -54.01 11.93
N ASP A 26 -3.07 -54.59 13.00
CA ASP A 26 -3.86 -53.90 14.03
C ASP A 26 -3.55 -54.48 15.42
N ASP A 27 -3.77 -53.71 16.48
CA ASP A 27 -3.52 -54.09 17.87
C ASP A 27 -2.07 -54.57 18.13
N LEU A 28 -1.09 -53.95 17.47
CA LEU A 28 0.31 -54.34 17.56
C LEU A 28 0.87 -54.14 18.98
N LYS A 29 1.40 -55.22 19.58
CA LYS A 29 2.00 -55.25 20.91
C LYS A 29 3.42 -55.78 20.82
N CYS A 30 4.39 -54.88 20.99
CA CYS A 30 5.81 -55.17 21.04
C CYS A 30 6.34 -54.97 22.47
N PHE A 31 7.36 -55.73 22.86
CA PHE A 31 8.09 -55.62 24.14
C PHE A 31 9.30 -54.68 24.06
N GLY A 32 9.66 -54.21 22.86
CA GLY A 32 10.71 -53.22 22.61
C GLY A 32 12.11 -53.82 22.44
N ASN A 33 12.23 -55.14 22.33
CA ASN A 33 13.50 -55.85 22.06
C ASN A 33 13.46 -56.66 20.74
N GLU A 34 12.35 -56.58 20.02
CA GLU A 34 12.14 -57.19 18.73
C GLU A 34 13.00 -56.53 17.65
N THR A 35 13.43 -57.34 16.68
CA THR A 35 14.20 -56.85 15.53
C THR A 35 13.31 -56.48 14.34
N THR A 36 12.09 -57.01 14.28
CA THR A 36 11.12 -56.75 13.22
C THR A 36 9.71 -56.66 13.78
N LEU A 37 8.81 -55.95 13.08
CA LEU A 37 7.40 -55.85 13.47
C LEU A 37 6.65 -57.19 13.41
N LEU A 38 7.20 -58.18 12.68
CA LEU A 38 6.67 -59.54 12.59
C LEU A 38 6.87 -60.33 13.89
N ASP A 39 7.83 -59.92 14.71
CA ASP A 39 8.14 -60.55 15.99
C ASP A 39 7.20 -60.07 17.11
N CYS A 40 6.41 -59.03 16.84
CA CYS A 40 5.40 -58.50 17.76
C CYS A 40 4.07 -59.25 17.66
N MET A 41 3.26 -59.20 18.72
CA MET A 41 1.92 -59.80 18.72
C MET A 41 0.90 -58.86 18.06
N PHE A 42 0.05 -59.36 17.18
CA PHE A 42 -1.05 -58.60 16.56
C PHE A 42 -2.22 -59.53 16.16
N ALA A 43 -3.36 -58.95 15.82
CA ALA A 43 -4.62 -59.69 15.59
C ALA A 43 -4.63 -60.60 14.35
N GLY A 44 -3.64 -60.48 13.46
CA GLY A 44 -3.51 -61.22 12.20
C GLY A 44 -3.52 -60.30 10.98
N TRP A 45 -3.01 -60.79 9.85
CA TRP A 45 -2.88 -59.97 8.63
C TRP A 45 -4.22 -59.59 8.03
N GLY A 46 -4.45 -58.29 7.83
CA GLY A 46 -5.67 -57.76 7.23
C GLY A 46 -6.93 -57.94 8.10
N ILE A 47 -6.76 -58.33 9.37
CA ILE A 47 -7.83 -58.35 10.37
C ILE A 47 -7.64 -57.09 11.21
N HIS A 48 -8.48 -56.08 10.95
CA HIS A 48 -8.40 -54.78 11.60
C HIS A 48 -9.78 -54.12 11.67
N ASP A 49 -9.96 -53.17 12.59
CA ASP A 49 -11.05 -52.19 12.56
C ASP A 49 -10.57 -50.74 12.34
N CYS A 50 -9.27 -50.58 12.05
CA CYS A 50 -8.62 -49.27 11.84
C CYS A 50 -9.33 -48.36 10.82
N GLN A 51 -9.41 -47.07 11.17
CA GLN A 51 -9.75 -45.95 10.28
C GLN A 51 -8.49 -45.14 9.90
N ASP A 52 -8.59 -44.22 8.92
CA ASP A 52 -7.42 -43.45 8.43
C ASP A 52 -6.77 -42.60 9.53
N GLN A 53 -7.54 -42.34 10.59
CA GLN A 53 -7.15 -41.56 11.75
C GLN A 53 -6.33 -42.40 12.76
N GLU A 54 -6.27 -43.72 12.59
CA GLU A 54 -5.63 -44.65 13.51
C GLU A 54 -4.25 -45.12 13.00
N ILE A 55 -3.75 -44.50 11.92
CA ILE A 55 -2.39 -44.73 11.42
C ILE A 55 -1.37 -44.17 12.42
N VAL A 56 -0.48 -45.04 12.89
CA VAL A 56 0.63 -44.71 13.78
C VAL A 56 1.93 -44.68 12.99
N GLY A 57 2.78 -43.70 13.24
CA GLY A 57 4.17 -43.73 12.79
C GLY A 57 5.16 -43.49 13.92
N VAL A 58 6.41 -43.86 13.64
CA VAL A 58 7.47 -43.97 14.64
C VAL A 58 8.58 -42.98 14.32
N VAL A 59 8.87 -42.06 15.25
CA VAL A 59 9.96 -41.09 15.12
C VAL A 59 11.13 -41.51 16.00
N CYS A 60 12.31 -41.69 15.40
CA CYS A 60 13.54 -42.02 16.12
C CYS A 60 14.31 -40.72 16.47
N LYS A 61 14.41 -40.38 17.77
CA LYS A 61 15.19 -39.23 18.25
C LYS A 61 16.67 -39.65 18.49
N THR A 62 17.63 -38.87 18.01
CA THR A 62 19.05 -39.01 18.39
C THR A 62 19.56 -37.74 19.06
N PRO A 63 20.06 -37.79 20.31
CA PRO A 63 20.62 -36.61 20.96
C PRO A 63 21.98 -36.27 20.34
N GLN A 64 22.11 -35.08 19.78
CA GLN A 64 23.38 -34.56 19.24
C GLN A 64 23.66 -33.16 19.78
N GLU A 65 24.94 -32.82 20.02
CA GLU A 65 25.34 -31.48 20.47
C GLU A 65 25.09 -30.39 19.40
N LYS A 66 25.01 -30.79 18.13
CA LYS A 66 24.61 -29.99 16.97
C LYS A 66 23.64 -30.81 16.12
N CYS A 67 22.47 -30.24 15.82
CA CYS A 67 21.52 -30.87 14.90
C CYS A 67 22.04 -30.81 13.46
N GLY A 68 21.71 -31.82 12.66
CA GLY A 68 22.06 -31.87 11.23
C GLY A 68 21.33 -30.79 10.43
N LYS A 69 21.67 -30.63 9.14
CA LYS A 69 20.95 -29.73 8.23
C LYS A 69 19.45 -30.09 8.21
N GLY A 70 18.57 -29.09 8.32
CA GLY A 70 17.12 -29.29 8.34
C GLY A 70 16.51 -29.57 9.72
N TYR A 71 17.31 -29.58 10.79
CA TYR A 71 16.84 -29.85 12.16
C TYR A 71 17.15 -28.69 13.09
N TRP A 72 16.15 -28.31 13.89
CA TRP A 72 16.24 -27.37 14.98
C TRP A 72 16.63 -28.05 16.29
N LYS A 73 17.35 -27.33 17.14
CA LYS A 73 17.74 -27.80 18.47
C LYS A 73 16.84 -27.16 19.51
N CYS A 74 16.16 -27.98 20.29
CA CYS A 74 15.37 -27.52 21.43
C CYS A 74 16.22 -26.70 22.41
N ALA A 75 15.63 -25.67 23.02
CA ALA A 75 16.38 -24.62 23.71
C ALA A 75 17.14 -25.13 24.95
N THR A 76 16.52 -26.01 25.72
CA THR A 76 17.06 -26.57 26.96
C THR A 76 17.37 -28.06 26.85
N THR A 77 16.70 -28.79 25.96
CA THR A 77 16.98 -30.20 25.70
C THR A 77 17.95 -30.34 24.52
N ASN A 78 18.90 -31.28 24.56
CA ASN A 78 19.75 -31.59 23.40
C ASN A 78 19.00 -32.43 22.34
N GLU A 79 17.70 -32.19 22.21
CA GLU A 79 16.82 -32.84 21.24
C GLU A 79 16.85 -32.06 19.93
N CYS A 80 16.71 -32.80 18.83
CA CYS A 80 16.67 -32.25 17.49
C CYS A 80 15.32 -32.59 16.87
N VAL A 81 14.57 -31.57 16.47
CA VAL A 81 13.30 -31.70 15.75
C VAL A 81 13.47 -31.16 14.33
N PRO A 82 12.83 -31.73 13.31
CA PRO A 82 12.79 -31.13 11.98
C PRO A 82 12.31 -29.67 12.04
N LEU A 83 12.88 -28.79 11.20
CA LEU A 83 12.45 -27.38 11.13
C LEU A 83 10.98 -27.22 10.72
N THR A 84 10.40 -28.24 10.07
CA THR A 84 8.97 -28.30 9.72
C THR A 84 8.05 -28.52 10.92
N PHE A 85 8.59 -28.94 12.07
CA PHE A 85 7.83 -29.15 13.32
C PHE A 85 8.05 -27.98 14.29
N MET A 86 8.46 -26.82 13.77
CA MET A 86 8.46 -25.59 14.56
C MET A 86 7.17 -24.83 14.29
N CYS A 87 6.52 -24.39 15.37
CA CYS A 87 5.32 -23.56 15.30
C CYS A 87 4.17 -24.24 14.54
N ASP A 88 3.98 -25.55 14.77
CA ASP A 88 2.94 -26.37 14.16
C ASP A 88 1.76 -26.67 15.12
N ASP A 89 1.71 -25.95 16.25
CA ASP A 89 0.78 -26.11 17.36
C ASP A 89 0.89 -27.47 18.08
N LEU A 90 1.98 -28.21 17.86
CA LEU A 90 2.28 -29.46 18.55
C LEU A 90 3.61 -29.35 19.31
N ASN A 91 3.61 -29.85 20.55
CA ASN A 91 4.84 -29.93 21.34
C ASN A 91 5.66 -31.14 20.86
N ASP A 92 6.71 -30.86 20.09
CA ASP A 92 7.69 -31.81 19.56
C ASP A 92 9.03 -31.78 20.34
N CYS A 93 9.36 -30.63 20.93
CA CYS A 93 10.42 -30.50 21.92
C CYS A 93 9.91 -30.72 23.35
N SER A 94 10.59 -31.56 24.13
CA SER A 94 10.16 -31.87 25.51
C SER A 94 10.11 -30.65 26.46
N ASP A 95 10.67 -29.51 26.05
CA ASP A 95 10.66 -28.22 26.74
C ASP A 95 9.75 -27.16 26.11
N ASP A 96 8.92 -27.53 25.13
CA ASP A 96 7.94 -26.65 24.46
C ASP A 96 8.57 -25.47 23.69
N SER A 97 9.88 -25.55 23.43
CA SER A 97 10.64 -24.42 22.88
C SER A 97 10.44 -24.22 21.37
N ASP A 98 9.94 -25.24 20.69
CA ASP A 98 9.51 -25.24 19.30
C ASP A 98 8.23 -24.42 19.06
N GLU A 99 7.38 -24.27 20.08
CA GLU A 99 6.14 -23.48 20.06
C GLU A 99 6.27 -22.14 20.81
N ASP A 100 7.49 -21.74 21.16
CA ASP A 100 7.70 -20.47 21.86
C ASP A 100 7.38 -19.29 20.94
N SER A 101 6.43 -18.45 21.40
CA SER A 101 6.03 -17.19 20.79
C SER A 101 7.20 -16.30 20.35
N GLN A 102 8.34 -16.34 21.04
CA GLN A 102 9.54 -15.60 20.67
C GLN A 102 10.05 -15.98 19.27
N TYR A 103 9.90 -17.24 18.87
CA TYR A 103 10.29 -17.73 17.55
C TYR A 103 9.09 -17.71 16.59
N CYS A 104 7.91 -18.16 17.03
CA CYS A 104 6.73 -18.28 16.15
C CYS A 104 6.14 -16.96 15.68
N GLU A 105 6.24 -15.90 16.50
CA GLU A 105 5.77 -14.55 16.13
C GLU A 105 6.92 -13.65 15.64
N ALA A 106 8.13 -14.19 15.46
CA ALA A 106 9.27 -13.42 14.97
C ALA A 106 9.01 -12.92 13.54
N PRO A 107 9.22 -11.62 13.26
CA PRO A 107 9.01 -11.08 11.92
C PRO A 107 10.04 -11.64 10.93
N THR A 108 9.62 -11.85 9.68
CA THR A 108 10.52 -12.19 8.58
C THR A 108 11.40 -10.99 8.25
N GLU A 109 12.69 -11.12 8.49
CA GLU A 109 13.70 -10.11 8.17
C GLU A 109 14.58 -10.56 7.00
N ILE A 110 15.13 -9.61 6.25
CA ILE A 110 15.97 -9.85 5.08
C ILE A 110 17.27 -9.07 5.24
N ARG A 111 18.39 -9.66 4.83
CA ARG A 111 19.68 -8.97 4.75
C ARG A 111 20.55 -9.47 3.59
N LEU A 112 21.51 -8.65 3.19
CA LEU A 112 22.57 -9.03 2.26
C LEU A 112 23.89 -9.22 3.03
N VAL A 113 24.55 -10.36 2.81
CA VAL A 113 25.78 -10.73 3.54
C VAL A 113 26.91 -11.01 2.55
N ASN A 114 28.14 -10.66 2.96
CA ASN A 114 29.37 -10.97 2.22
C ASN A 114 29.49 -10.26 0.85
N GLY A 115 28.78 -9.15 0.66
CA GLY A 115 29.05 -8.21 -0.43
C GLY A 115 30.18 -7.24 -0.12
N SER A 116 30.70 -6.56 -1.15
CA SER A 116 31.76 -5.56 -1.00
C SER A 116 31.21 -4.22 -0.47
N SER A 117 29.90 -4.02 -0.59
CA SER A 117 29.16 -2.84 -0.14
C SER A 117 27.80 -3.24 0.44
N VAL A 118 27.11 -2.30 1.08
CA VAL A 118 25.83 -2.54 1.79
C VAL A 118 24.65 -2.87 0.86
N ASN A 119 24.81 -2.59 -0.43
CA ASN A 119 23.79 -2.77 -1.47
C ASN A 119 23.99 -4.07 -2.26
N GLU A 120 24.95 -4.92 -1.91
CA GLU A 120 25.14 -6.21 -2.56
C GLU A 120 25.45 -7.30 -1.54
N GLY A 121 25.15 -8.55 -1.91
CA GLY A 121 25.54 -9.71 -1.11
C GLY A 121 24.66 -10.92 -1.35
N ARG A 122 24.99 -12.01 -0.65
CA ARG A 122 24.15 -13.21 -0.55
C ARG A 122 22.87 -12.85 0.20
N LEU A 123 21.73 -13.31 -0.33
CA LEU A 123 20.44 -13.11 0.28
C LEU A 123 20.26 -14.07 1.47
N GLU A 124 20.03 -13.52 2.64
CA GLU A 124 19.65 -14.27 3.83
C GLU A 124 18.32 -13.76 4.36
N LEU A 125 17.46 -14.69 4.78
CA LEU A 125 16.16 -14.40 5.39
C LEU A 125 16.06 -15.07 6.76
N SER A 126 15.35 -14.43 7.67
CA SER A 126 15.03 -14.95 8.99
C SER A 126 13.61 -15.53 8.99
N HIS A 127 13.48 -16.82 9.28
CA HIS A 127 12.19 -17.48 9.51
C HIS A 127 12.24 -18.17 10.88
N TYR A 128 11.20 -17.98 11.70
CA TYR A 128 11.19 -18.34 13.14
C TYR A 128 12.38 -17.77 13.95
N GLY A 129 12.89 -16.59 13.56
CA GLY A 129 14.08 -15.99 14.18
C GLY A 129 15.42 -16.67 13.81
N ILE A 130 15.41 -17.63 12.89
CA ILE A 130 16.59 -18.36 12.43
C ILE A 130 16.96 -17.88 11.03
N TRP A 131 18.19 -17.39 10.90
CA TRP A 131 18.74 -16.99 9.61
C TRP A 131 19.08 -18.21 8.76
N GLY A 132 18.63 -18.17 7.51
CA GLY A 132 18.97 -19.13 6.47
C GLY A 132 19.11 -18.45 5.11
N THR A 133 19.42 -19.24 4.09
CA THR A 133 19.67 -18.76 2.72
C THR A 133 18.50 -19.07 1.79
N VAL A 134 18.59 -18.57 0.56
CA VAL A 134 17.59 -18.77 -0.50
C VAL A 134 18.30 -19.38 -1.71
N CYS A 135 17.69 -20.38 -2.33
CA CYS A 135 18.24 -20.98 -3.55
C CYS A 135 18.06 -20.07 -4.77
N ASP A 136 18.97 -20.17 -5.73
CA ASP A 136 18.96 -19.40 -6.98
C ASP A 136 18.10 -20.00 -8.10
N ASP A 137 17.57 -21.21 -7.91
CA ASP A 137 16.63 -21.88 -8.80
C ASP A 137 15.33 -21.07 -8.95
N ASP A 138 14.98 -20.78 -10.21
CA ASP A 138 13.88 -19.90 -10.65
C ASP A 138 13.82 -18.50 -10.00
N PHE A 139 14.83 -18.13 -9.20
CA PHE A 139 14.97 -16.79 -8.64
C PHE A 139 15.08 -15.75 -9.76
N ASN A 140 14.01 -15.00 -9.94
CA ASN A 140 13.83 -14.07 -11.05
C ASN A 140 14.15 -12.61 -10.68
N GLU A 141 14.24 -11.74 -11.68
CA GLU A 141 14.60 -10.33 -11.47
C GLU A 141 13.54 -9.56 -10.67
N ASP A 142 12.27 -9.94 -10.75
CA ASP A 142 11.19 -9.34 -9.96
C ASP A 142 11.31 -9.68 -8.47
N ALA A 143 11.79 -10.89 -8.13
CA ALA A 143 12.14 -11.27 -6.76
C ALA A 143 13.33 -10.44 -6.23
N ALA A 144 14.36 -10.21 -7.05
CA ALA A 144 15.47 -9.32 -6.69
C ALA A 144 15.01 -7.88 -6.47
N LYS A 145 14.08 -7.40 -7.31
CA LYS A 145 13.50 -6.06 -7.19
C LYS A 145 12.69 -5.92 -5.90
N PHE A 146 11.89 -6.93 -5.55
CA PHE A 146 11.19 -6.98 -4.26
C PHE A 146 12.17 -6.88 -3.08
N VAL A 147 13.24 -7.69 -3.08
CA VAL A 147 14.27 -7.69 -2.04
C VAL A 147 14.93 -6.32 -1.90
N CYS A 148 15.36 -5.72 -3.02
CA CYS A 148 15.99 -4.41 -3.01
C CYS A 148 15.04 -3.32 -2.48
N LYS A 149 13.77 -3.35 -2.90
CA LYS A 149 12.73 -2.43 -2.41
C LYS A 149 12.51 -2.59 -0.90
N ARG A 150 12.48 -3.83 -0.39
CA ARG A 150 12.33 -4.13 1.05
C ARG A 150 13.51 -3.63 1.88
N LEU A 151 14.72 -3.66 1.32
CA LEU A 151 15.94 -3.14 1.92
C LEU A 151 16.09 -1.60 1.77
N GLY A 152 15.19 -0.94 1.04
CA GLY A 152 15.14 0.51 0.89
C GLY A 152 15.83 1.06 -0.36
N TYR A 153 16.31 0.20 -1.26
CA TYR A 153 16.92 0.56 -2.54
C TYR A 153 15.86 0.77 -3.62
N LYS A 154 16.14 1.66 -4.58
CA LYS A 154 15.16 2.12 -5.58
C LYS A 154 15.62 1.95 -7.03
N GLY A 155 16.89 1.64 -7.26
CA GLY A 155 17.47 1.48 -8.58
C GLY A 155 17.24 0.08 -9.17
N ALA A 156 18.04 -0.24 -10.19
CA ALA A 156 18.03 -1.57 -10.79
C ALA A 156 18.43 -2.64 -9.76
N SER A 157 17.87 -3.84 -9.89
CA SER A 157 18.32 -5.03 -9.19
C SER A 157 18.99 -5.96 -10.16
N THR A 158 19.92 -6.78 -9.67
CA THR A 158 20.53 -7.85 -10.48
C THR A 158 20.66 -9.09 -9.63
N VAL A 159 20.20 -10.21 -10.18
CA VAL A 159 20.37 -11.53 -9.56
C VAL A 159 21.80 -12.04 -9.78
N LYS A 160 22.40 -12.60 -8.72
CA LYS A 160 23.66 -13.36 -8.78
C LYS A 160 23.38 -14.79 -8.36
N LYS A 161 23.80 -15.73 -9.19
CA LYS A 161 23.58 -17.18 -9.01
C LYS A 161 24.88 -17.89 -8.66
N GLU A 162 24.82 -19.19 -8.43
CA GLU A 162 25.96 -20.10 -8.21
C GLU A 162 26.83 -19.68 -7.02
N GLY A 163 26.19 -19.22 -5.93
CA GLY A 163 26.91 -18.89 -4.69
C GLY A 163 27.92 -17.75 -4.88
N TYR A 164 27.63 -16.78 -5.76
CA TYR A 164 28.56 -15.71 -6.17
C TYR A 164 29.21 -14.96 -5.00
N PHE A 165 28.46 -14.69 -3.92
CA PHE A 165 28.95 -14.05 -2.70
C PHE A 165 29.44 -15.05 -1.64
N GLY A 166 29.78 -16.26 -2.07
CA GLY A 166 30.19 -17.38 -1.24
C GLY A 166 29.02 -18.12 -0.58
N SER A 167 29.28 -19.36 -0.19
CA SER A 167 28.31 -20.23 0.48
C SER A 167 27.89 -19.68 1.84
N GLY A 168 26.60 -19.73 2.11
CA GLY A 168 26.03 -19.42 3.41
C GLY A 168 26.10 -20.59 4.39
N SER A 169 25.33 -20.47 5.46
CA SER A 169 25.29 -21.44 6.54
C SER A 169 23.90 -21.48 7.16
N GLY A 170 23.47 -22.66 7.60
CA GLY A 170 22.16 -22.83 8.22
C GLY A 170 21.19 -23.55 7.28
N PRO A 171 19.89 -23.40 7.48
CA PRO A 171 18.89 -23.92 6.55
C PRO A 171 18.85 -23.11 5.26
N ILE A 172 18.42 -23.76 4.16
CA ILE A 172 17.98 -23.07 2.95
C ILE A 172 16.47 -23.03 3.05
N TRP A 173 15.90 -21.82 3.11
CA TRP A 173 14.50 -21.63 3.47
C TRP A 173 13.55 -21.69 2.28
N LEU A 174 13.98 -21.17 1.14
CA LEU A 174 13.16 -21.02 -0.05
C LEU A 174 13.89 -21.54 -1.29
N ASP A 175 13.11 -22.15 -2.17
CA ASP A 175 13.50 -22.70 -3.47
C ASP A 175 12.39 -22.37 -4.49
N GLN A 176 12.72 -22.38 -5.78
CA GLN A 176 11.83 -22.08 -6.90
C GLN A 176 11.15 -20.71 -6.81
N VAL A 177 11.89 -19.67 -6.41
CA VAL A 177 11.32 -18.37 -6.03
C VAL A 177 11.02 -17.50 -7.25
N SER A 178 9.77 -17.47 -7.69
CA SER A 178 9.34 -16.60 -8.81
C SER A 178 8.28 -15.60 -8.36
N CYS A 179 8.60 -14.32 -8.43
CA CYS A 179 7.70 -13.21 -8.11
C CYS A 179 7.18 -12.52 -9.40
N SER A 180 6.09 -11.77 -9.28
CA SER A 180 5.46 -10.97 -10.34
C SER A 180 5.74 -9.46 -10.22
N GLY A 181 6.24 -9.02 -9.06
CA GLY A 181 6.71 -7.65 -8.80
C GLY A 181 5.77 -6.80 -7.93
N ASP A 182 4.57 -7.28 -7.63
CA ASP A 182 3.53 -6.60 -6.85
C ASP A 182 3.30 -7.24 -5.47
N GLU A 183 4.08 -8.27 -5.12
CA GLU A 183 3.98 -8.97 -3.85
C GLU A 183 4.38 -8.09 -2.65
N LEU A 184 3.73 -8.33 -1.51
CA LEU A 184 4.01 -7.63 -0.24
C LEU A 184 4.91 -8.46 0.70
N ASP A 185 5.06 -9.75 0.42
CA ASP A 185 5.86 -10.71 1.17
C ASP A 185 6.44 -11.77 0.20
N LEU A 186 7.64 -12.29 0.49
CA LEU A 186 8.24 -13.38 -0.28
C LEU A 186 7.37 -14.64 -0.29
N LYS A 187 6.52 -14.85 0.73
CA LYS A 187 5.53 -15.94 0.76
C LYS A 187 4.45 -15.85 -0.32
N GLN A 188 4.24 -14.67 -0.91
CA GLN A 188 3.24 -14.47 -1.96
C GLN A 188 3.79 -14.76 -3.35
N CYS A 189 5.12 -14.87 -3.46
CA CYS A 189 5.75 -15.37 -4.67
C CYS A 189 5.48 -16.88 -4.79
N THR A 190 5.66 -17.40 -6.01
CA THR A 190 5.67 -18.85 -6.19
C THR A 190 6.94 -19.38 -5.55
N THR A 191 6.82 -20.28 -4.57
CA THR A 191 7.94 -20.97 -3.90
C THR A 191 7.51 -22.40 -3.56
N TRP A 192 8.46 -23.26 -3.22
CA TRP A 192 8.16 -24.47 -2.45
C TRP A 192 7.87 -24.15 -0.97
N GLU A 193 7.48 -25.17 -0.22
CA GLU A 193 7.23 -25.04 1.22
C GLU A 193 8.54 -24.72 1.98
N TRP A 194 8.39 -24.16 3.18
CA TRP A 194 9.51 -23.72 4.00
C TRP A 194 10.50 -24.85 4.30
N GLY A 195 11.74 -24.67 3.88
CA GLY A 195 12.81 -25.66 4.09
C GLY A 195 12.77 -26.85 3.12
N GLU A 196 11.84 -26.88 2.18
CA GLU A 196 11.83 -27.84 1.07
C GLU A 196 12.69 -27.29 -0.07
N HIS A 197 13.80 -27.97 -0.34
CA HIS A 197 14.73 -27.61 -1.41
C HIS A 197 15.57 -28.83 -1.82
N ASN A 198 16.11 -28.82 -3.04
CA ASN A 198 17.13 -29.77 -3.46
C ASN A 198 18.54 -29.14 -3.54
N CYS A 199 18.64 -27.85 -3.22
CA CYS A 199 19.87 -27.08 -3.36
C CYS A 199 20.92 -27.33 -2.28
N ASP A 200 22.17 -27.03 -2.59
CA ASP A 200 23.24 -26.83 -1.60
C ASP A 200 23.67 -25.34 -1.50
N HIS A 201 24.55 -25.00 -0.55
CA HIS A 201 24.95 -23.59 -0.36
C HIS A 201 25.84 -23.03 -1.48
N ASN A 202 26.23 -23.82 -2.46
CA ASN A 202 26.85 -23.30 -3.69
C ASN A 202 25.80 -22.76 -4.67
N GLU A 203 24.51 -22.95 -4.37
CA GLU A 203 23.36 -22.46 -5.12
C GLU A 203 22.64 -21.33 -4.35
N ASP A 204 23.28 -20.78 -3.30
CA ASP A 204 22.72 -19.64 -2.59
C ASP A 204 22.69 -18.40 -3.49
N VAL A 205 21.52 -17.78 -3.59
CA VAL A 205 21.31 -16.58 -4.41
C VAL A 205 21.91 -15.33 -3.77
N GLY A 206 22.40 -14.44 -4.62
CA GLY A 206 22.85 -13.10 -4.29
C GLY A 206 22.05 -12.04 -5.02
N VAL A 207 22.00 -10.85 -4.44
CA VAL A 207 21.33 -9.69 -5.03
C VAL A 207 22.28 -8.50 -4.99
N VAL A 208 22.31 -7.75 -6.10
CA VAL A 208 22.94 -6.44 -6.19
C VAL A 208 21.82 -5.41 -6.39
N CYS A 209 21.72 -4.46 -5.48
CA CYS A 209 20.77 -3.37 -5.52
C CYS A 209 21.47 -2.08 -5.93
N ASP A 210 20.87 -1.31 -6.81
CA ASP A 210 21.35 0.03 -7.14
C ASP A 210 20.57 1.09 -6.35
N ASP A 211 21.25 2.17 -5.99
CA ASP A 211 20.63 3.39 -5.46
C ASP A 211 20.30 4.39 -6.58
N THR A 212 20.84 4.16 -7.78
CA THR A 212 20.60 4.99 -8.96
C THR A 212 19.44 4.41 -9.77
N GLU A 213 18.34 5.15 -9.83
CA GLU A 213 17.24 4.81 -10.73
C GLU A 213 17.74 4.89 -12.18
N PRO A 214 17.39 3.93 -13.06
CA PRO A 214 17.53 4.16 -14.49
C PRO A 214 16.73 5.43 -14.81
N GLU A 215 17.37 6.39 -15.49
CA GLU A 215 16.71 7.57 -16.03
C GLU A 215 15.58 7.11 -16.96
N VAL A 216 14.38 6.92 -16.42
CA VAL A 216 13.18 6.93 -17.23
C VAL A 216 12.99 8.38 -17.62
N GLU A 217 13.45 8.75 -18.82
CA GLU A 217 12.90 9.90 -19.52
C GLU A 217 11.39 9.66 -19.64
N VAL A 218 10.65 10.09 -18.63
CA VAL A 218 9.22 10.36 -18.80
C VAL A 218 9.19 11.42 -19.88
N GLN A 219 8.78 11.06 -21.09
CA GLN A 219 8.48 12.00 -22.16
C GLN A 219 7.25 12.83 -21.73
N ARG A 220 7.49 13.77 -20.81
CA ARG A 220 6.49 14.66 -20.23
C ARG A 220 5.98 15.53 -21.38
N HIS A 221 4.65 15.63 -21.50
CA HIS A 221 3.95 16.34 -22.58
C HIS A 221 3.86 15.62 -23.95
N ALA A 222 4.18 14.31 -24.06
CA ALA A 222 4.13 13.59 -25.35
C ALA A 222 2.73 13.51 -26.02
N LYS A 223 1.65 13.81 -25.28
CA LYS A 223 0.27 13.77 -25.78
C LYS A 223 -0.58 14.98 -25.33
N LEU A 224 -0.06 16.20 -25.37
CA LEU A 224 -0.96 17.35 -25.42
C LEU A 224 -1.80 17.24 -26.70
N PRO A 225 -3.14 17.17 -26.63
CA PRO A 225 -3.97 17.16 -27.83
C PRO A 225 -3.68 18.42 -28.66
N GLN A 226 -3.21 18.25 -29.89
CA GLN A 226 -3.14 19.36 -30.83
C GLN A 226 -4.55 19.76 -31.23
N SER A 227 -5.06 20.79 -30.54
CA SER A 227 -6.20 21.63 -30.91
C SER A 227 -7.54 20.94 -31.16
N GLY A 228 -8.55 21.41 -30.44
CA GLY A 228 -9.95 21.32 -30.85
C GLY A 228 -10.86 20.81 -29.76
N ASP A 229 -11.01 21.55 -28.66
CA ASP A 229 -12.19 21.37 -27.83
C ASP A 229 -12.86 22.71 -27.51
N THR A 230 -14.16 22.77 -27.76
CA THR A 230 -15.04 23.94 -27.64
C THR A 230 -15.66 24.05 -26.24
N THR A 231 -15.20 23.25 -25.28
CA THR A 231 -15.85 23.00 -23.99
C THR A 231 -15.61 24.05 -22.91
N GLY A 232 -14.84 25.12 -23.15
CA GLY A 232 -14.58 26.15 -22.13
C GLY A 232 -13.69 25.69 -20.96
N LEU A 233 -13.22 24.43 -20.99
CA LEU A 233 -12.14 23.89 -20.18
C LEU A 233 -10.77 24.31 -20.76
N ALA A 234 -9.70 24.18 -19.97
CA ALA A 234 -8.37 24.57 -20.43
C ALA A 234 -7.73 23.49 -21.33
N ASN A 235 -7.34 23.88 -22.55
CA ASN A 235 -6.64 22.98 -23.51
C ASN A 235 -5.22 22.61 -23.06
N ALA A 236 -4.62 23.40 -22.17
CA ALA A 236 -3.36 23.09 -21.48
C ALA A 236 -3.67 23.09 -19.98
N CYS A 237 -3.54 21.94 -19.35
CA CYS A 237 -3.94 21.69 -17.97
C CYS A 237 -2.90 20.81 -17.25
N GLY A 238 -2.93 20.79 -15.92
CA GLY A 238 -2.12 19.88 -15.10
C GLY A 238 -0.62 20.18 -15.12
N LEU A 239 -0.24 21.38 -15.57
CA LEU A 239 1.15 21.82 -15.68
C LEU A 239 1.60 22.52 -14.39
N ARG A 240 2.79 22.14 -13.91
CA ARG A 240 3.53 22.79 -12.82
C ARG A 240 4.92 23.15 -13.35
N LYS A 241 5.57 24.16 -12.75
CA LYS A 241 6.84 24.71 -13.27
C LYS A 241 7.96 23.66 -13.27
N ASP A 242 8.59 23.44 -14.43
CA ASP A 242 9.58 22.36 -14.64
C ASP A 242 10.78 22.41 -13.68
N TYR A 243 11.26 23.60 -13.30
CA TYR A 243 12.40 23.75 -12.39
C TYR A 243 12.10 23.40 -10.92
N GLN A 244 10.82 23.19 -10.56
CA GLN A 244 10.40 22.79 -9.21
C GLN A 244 10.28 21.27 -9.06
N PHE A 245 10.32 20.50 -10.15
CA PHE A 245 10.35 19.02 -10.16
C PHE A 245 11.75 18.42 -9.98
N MET A 246 12.79 19.21 -9.72
CA MET A 246 14.16 18.70 -9.68
C MET A 246 14.43 17.83 -8.44
N GLU A 247 14.82 16.57 -8.71
CA GLU A 247 15.44 15.49 -7.90
C GLU A 247 14.85 15.14 -6.53
N ASN A 248 14.36 16.10 -5.75
CA ASN A 248 13.92 15.91 -4.37
C ASN A 248 12.41 15.68 -4.19
N ASP A 249 11.59 15.93 -5.21
CA ASP A 249 10.13 15.68 -5.12
C ASP A 249 9.78 14.19 -5.33
N LEU A 250 10.69 13.39 -5.90
CA LEU A 250 10.61 11.92 -5.94
C LEU A 250 11.23 11.26 -4.69
N ILE A 251 11.84 12.04 -3.79
CA ILE A 251 12.50 11.57 -2.55
C ILE A 251 11.58 11.72 -1.31
N GLN A 252 10.37 12.29 -1.43
CA GLN A 252 9.42 12.40 -0.31
C GLN A 252 8.39 11.26 -0.20
N ALA A 253 8.81 10.02 -0.52
CA ALA A 253 8.18 8.83 0.06
C ALA A 253 8.34 8.76 1.61
N ARG A 254 9.06 9.71 2.23
CA ARG A 254 8.90 10.04 3.66
C ARG A 254 7.72 10.98 3.86
N VAL A 255 6.54 10.41 3.99
CA VAL A 255 5.39 11.11 4.57
C VAL A 255 5.59 11.19 6.08
N VAL A 256 5.81 12.40 6.62
CA VAL A 256 5.54 12.74 8.03
C VAL A 256 5.07 14.19 8.11
N LYS A 257 3.80 14.41 8.47
CA LYS A 257 3.16 15.70 8.82
C LYS A 257 3.34 16.82 7.77
N GLY A 258 2.29 17.09 6.98
CA GLY A 258 2.29 17.99 5.82
C GLY A 258 3.20 19.23 5.90
N ALA A 259 3.82 19.57 4.77
CA ALA A 259 4.82 20.62 4.67
C ALA A 259 4.23 21.89 4.05
N THR A 260 4.88 23.03 4.30
CA THR A 260 4.58 24.26 3.56
C THR A 260 4.97 24.06 2.11
N ALA A 261 4.02 24.28 1.19
CA ALA A 261 4.28 24.22 -0.26
C ALA A 261 5.31 25.29 -0.66
N ARG A 262 5.94 25.14 -1.83
CA ARG A 262 6.68 26.26 -2.44
C ARG A 262 5.72 27.11 -3.24
N LYS A 263 6.05 28.40 -3.35
CA LYS A 263 5.26 29.34 -4.15
C LYS A 263 5.18 28.87 -5.60
N GLY A 264 3.96 28.78 -6.13
CA GLY A 264 3.69 28.34 -7.51
C GLY A 264 3.66 26.83 -7.74
N ASP A 265 3.81 26.00 -6.69
CA ASP A 265 3.79 24.54 -6.83
C ASP A 265 2.41 24.00 -7.23
N TYR A 266 1.34 24.64 -6.78
CA TYR A 266 -0.04 24.20 -6.97
C TYR A 266 -0.86 25.30 -7.67
N PRO A 267 -0.58 25.60 -8.95
CA PRO A 267 -1.18 26.75 -9.64
C PRO A 267 -2.69 26.58 -9.89
N TRP A 268 -3.23 25.37 -9.75
CA TRP A 268 -4.66 25.08 -9.81
C TRP A 268 -5.38 25.22 -8.48
N GLN A 269 -4.66 25.39 -7.36
CA GLN A 269 -5.27 25.62 -6.05
C GLN A 269 -5.94 27.00 -6.02
N ALA A 270 -7.21 27.01 -5.64
CA ALA A 270 -7.96 28.22 -5.34
C ALA A 270 -8.52 28.15 -3.91
N ALA A 271 -8.86 29.30 -3.36
CA ALA A 271 -9.49 29.45 -2.05
C ALA A 271 -10.83 30.16 -2.19
N ILE A 272 -11.87 29.59 -1.59
CA ILE A 272 -13.14 30.26 -1.36
C ILE A 272 -12.98 31.07 -0.09
N ARG A 273 -13.07 32.39 -0.21
CA ARG A 273 -13.02 33.33 0.89
C ARG A 273 -14.43 33.84 1.21
N ALA A 274 -14.79 33.82 2.49
CA ALA A 274 -16.01 34.42 2.99
C ALA A 274 -15.72 35.85 3.44
N LYS A 275 -16.47 36.82 2.90
CA LYS A 275 -16.37 38.23 3.29
C LYS A 275 -17.18 38.48 4.55
N SER A 276 -16.53 39.04 5.58
CA SER A 276 -17.18 39.55 6.79
C SER A 276 -16.71 40.98 7.04
N LYS A 277 -17.62 41.95 6.85
CA LYS A 277 -17.35 43.39 6.92
C LYS A 277 -16.19 43.79 5.97
N ASP A 278 -15.06 44.24 6.53
CA ASP A 278 -13.88 44.74 5.82
C ASP A 278 -12.76 43.70 5.66
N LYS A 279 -12.99 42.45 6.09
CA LYS A 279 -12.00 41.36 5.98
C LYS A 279 -12.57 40.18 5.20
N THR A 280 -11.70 39.50 4.46
CA THR A 280 -11.99 38.22 3.82
C THR A 280 -11.23 37.15 4.58
N ALA A 281 -11.90 36.06 4.96
CA ALA A 281 -11.27 34.92 5.62
C ALA A 281 -11.39 33.68 4.73
N HIS A 282 -10.37 32.82 4.78
CA HIS A 282 -10.43 31.50 4.16
C HIS A 282 -11.61 30.70 4.72
N TRP A 283 -12.32 30.00 3.84
CA TRP A 283 -13.49 29.18 4.19
C TRP A 283 -13.33 27.75 3.70
N CYS A 284 -13.06 27.58 2.40
CA CYS A 284 -12.90 26.27 1.77
C CYS A 284 -11.86 26.35 0.65
N GLY A 285 -11.32 25.19 0.27
CA GLY A 285 -10.58 25.02 -0.97
C GLY A 285 -11.48 25.03 -2.21
N ALA A 286 -10.86 25.25 -3.35
CA ALA A 286 -11.45 25.19 -4.68
C ALA A 286 -10.35 24.83 -5.69
N VAL A 287 -10.73 24.39 -6.88
CA VAL A 287 -9.79 23.92 -7.91
C VAL A 287 -10.15 24.51 -9.27
N ILE A 288 -9.15 25.10 -9.94
CA ILE A 288 -9.34 25.72 -11.25
C ILE A 288 -9.37 24.64 -12.33
N VAL A 289 -10.46 24.57 -13.09
CA VAL A 289 -10.62 23.62 -14.23
C VAL A 289 -10.75 24.33 -15.57
N GLY A 290 -10.97 25.64 -15.54
CA GLY A 290 -10.99 26.50 -16.71
C GLY A 290 -10.90 27.96 -16.29
N ARG A 291 -10.78 28.87 -17.27
CA ARG A 291 -10.61 30.31 -16.97
C ARG A 291 -11.76 30.85 -16.12
N ARG A 292 -12.99 30.45 -16.42
CA ARG A 292 -14.21 30.90 -15.73
C ARG A 292 -14.83 29.84 -14.81
N TRP A 293 -14.19 28.69 -14.66
CA TRP A 293 -14.80 27.52 -14.04
C TRP A 293 -13.91 26.95 -12.94
N VAL A 294 -14.51 26.78 -11.77
CA VAL A 294 -13.85 26.29 -10.56
C VAL A 294 -14.70 25.18 -9.95
N LEU A 295 -14.08 24.08 -9.55
CA LEU A 295 -14.71 23.00 -8.78
C LEU A 295 -14.49 23.20 -7.28
N THR A 296 -15.44 22.76 -6.47
CA THR A 296 -15.34 22.73 -5.01
C THR A 296 -16.34 21.72 -4.45
N ALA A 297 -16.35 21.55 -3.12
CA ALA A 297 -17.33 20.73 -2.44
C ALA A 297 -18.68 21.46 -2.32
N ALA A 298 -19.79 20.74 -2.46
CA ALA A 298 -21.13 21.34 -2.39
C ALA A 298 -21.44 21.96 -1.02
N HIS A 299 -21.00 21.31 0.06
CA HIS A 299 -21.23 21.80 1.42
C HIS A 299 -20.55 23.17 1.68
N CYS A 300 -19.48 23.49 0.97
CA CYS A 300 -18.77 24.76 1.11
C CYS A 300 -19.60 25.97 0.68
N LEU A 301 -20.57 25.79 -0.22
CA LEU A 301 -21.37 26.88 -0.76
C LEU A 301 -22.68 27.12 0.01
N GLN A 302 -22.98 26.30 1.02
CA GLN A 302 -24.22 26.40 1.82
C GLN A 302 -24.12 27.32 3.05
N GLY A 303 -22.92 27.79 3.41
CA GLY A 303 -22.68 28.54 4.66
C GLY A 303 -23.02 30.04 4.61
N TYR A 304 -22.90 30.67 3.44
CA TYR A 304 -23.06 32.12 3.23
C TYR A 304 -23.85 32.44 1.96
N PRO A 305 -24.45 33.65 1.87
CA PRO A 305 -25.07 34.13 0.63
C PRO A 305 -24.05 34.29 -0.50
N LYS A 306 -24.46 33.99 -1.75
CA LYS A 306 -23.62 34.05 -2.97
C LYS A 306 -22.70 35.29 -3.04
N GLY A 307 -23.23 36.47 -2.74
CA GLY A 307 -22.49 37.74 -2.83
C GLY A 307 -21.38 37.92 -1.78
N SER A 308 -21.29 37.03 -0.80
CA SER A 308 -20.28 37.07 0.26
C SER A 308 -19.04 36.26 -0.10
N TYR A 309 -19.12 35.40 -1.12
CA TYR A 309 -17.99 34.59 -1.56
C TYR A 309 -17.12 35.32 -2.58
N VAL A 310 -15.81 35.16 -2.42
CA VAL A 310 -14.79 35.58 -3.38
C VAL A 310 -13.86 34.40 -3.59
N ILE A 311 -13.51 34.12 -4.85
CA ILE A 311 -12.54 33.09 -5.19
C ILE A 311 -11.17 33.75 -5.36
N ALA A 312 -10.18 33.27 -4.64
CA ALA A 312 -8.78 33.70 -4.74
C ALA A 312 -7.94 32.58 -5.37
N ALA A 313 -7.05 32.93 -6.30
CA ALA A 313 -6.07 32.02 -6.92
C ALA A 313 -4.72 32.72 -7.03
N GLY A 314 -3.63 31.95 -7.17
CA GLY A 314 -2.26 32.53 -7.22
C GLY A 314 -1.81 33.13 -5.89
N ASP A 315 -2.46 32.74 -4.81
CA ASP A 315 -2.20 33.15 -3.44
C ASP A 315 -1.29 32.09 -2.81
N TYR A 316 -0.28 32.49 -2.04
CA TYR A 316 0.56 31.55 -1.28
C TYR A 316 0.46 31.81 0.22
N ASN A 317 0.39 33.06 0.64
CA ASN A 317 0.10 33.48 2.00
C ASN A 317 -1.21 34.28 2.07
N VAL A 318 -2.23 33.73 2.72
CA VAL A 318 -3.59 34.28 2.67
C VAL A 318 -3.75 35.69 3.26
N ASP A 319 -2.79 36.14 4.06
CA ASP A 319 -2.77 37.45 4.72
C ASP A 319 -1.89 38.50 4.01
N GLU A 320 -1.09 38.09 3.01
CA GLU A 320 -0.17 38.97 2.30
C GLU A 320 -0.61 39.12 0.83
N ASP A 321 -0.41 40.30 0.26
CA ASP A 321 -0.58 40.54 -1.18
C ASP A 321 0.81 40.44 -1.81
N GLU A 322 1.05 39.34 -2.53
CA GLU A 322 2.34 39.03 -3.13
C GLU A 322 2.42 39.40 -4.62
N GLY A 323 1.36 40.00 -5.17
CA GLY A 323 1.23 40.45 -6.55
C GLY A 323 0.86 39.36 -7.56
N THR A 324 0.66 38.12 -7.12
CA THR A 324 0.24 36.98 -7.96
C THR A 324 -1.25 36.66 -7.79
N GLU A 325 -1.89 37.23 -6.77
CA GLU A 325 -3.24 36.96 -6.33
C GLU A 325 -4.26 37.51 -7.33
N GLN A 326 -5.15 36.63 -7.75
CA GLN A 326 -6.29 36.99 -8.58
C GLN A 326 -7.58 36.74 -7.79
N LEU A 327 -8.28 37.82 -7.46
CA LEU A 327 -9.61 37.74 -6.85
C LEU A 327 -10.69 37.77 -7.94
N ARG A 328 -11.64 36.83 -7.88
CA ARG A 328 -12.78 36.73 -8.80
C ARG A 328 -14.08 36.51 -8.04
N TYR A 329 -15.12 37.19 -8.49
CA TYR A 329 -16.46 37.08 -7.91
C TYR A 329 -17.28 36.00 -8.62
N ILE A 330 -18.16 35.35 -7.85
CA ILE A 330 -19.07 34.33 -8.37
C ILE A 330 -20.19 34.99 -9.19
N GLU A 331 -20.40 34.49 -10.40
CA GLU A 331 -21.56 34.80 -11.26
C GLU A 331 -22.73 33.91 -10.85
N GLU A 332 -22.49 32.60 -10.90
CA GLU A 332 -23.42 31.57 -10.47
C GLU A 332 -22.66 30.34 -9.95
N TYR A 333 -23.31 29.52 -9.13
CA TYR A 333 -22.80 28.19 -8.78
C TYR A 333 -23.88 27.12 -8.92
N PHE A 334 -23.45 25.91 -9.23
CA PHE A 334 -24.29 24.76 -9.50
C PHE A 334 -23.89 23.65 -8.54
N VAL A 335 -24.80 23.29 -7.64
CA VAL A 335 -24.64 22.15 -6.72
C VAL A 335 -25.28 20.94 -7.38
N HIS A 336 -24.63 19.77 -7.29
CA HIS A 336 -25.19 18.54 -7.82
C HIS A 336 -26.61 18.27 -7.28
N GLU A 337 -27.52 17.91 -8.17
CA GLU A 337 -28.96 17.83 -7.89
C GLU A 337 -29.28 16.81 -6.80
N GLU A 338 -28.50 15.73 -6.74
CA GLU A 338 -28.64 14.65 -5.75
C GLU A 338 -27.78 14.85 -4.49
N PHE A 339 -27.24 16.05 -4.25
CA PHE A 339 -26.48 16.34 -3.04
C PHE A 339 -27.32 16.10 -1.77
N ARG A 340 -26.82 15.24 -0.88
CA ARG A 340 -27.49 14.77 0.36
C ARG A 340 -28.83 14.06 0.18
N LYS A 341 -29.21 13.68 -1.04
CA LYS A 341 -30.38 12.82 -1.27
C LYS A 341 -30.01 11.35 -1.05
N GLY A 342 -30.97 10.54 -0.59
CA GLY A 342 -30.77 9.08 -0.46
C GLY A 342 -30.12 8.58 0.84
N GLY A 343 -30.13 9.37 1.93
CA GLY A 343 -29.80 8.87 3.28
C GLY A 343 -28.35 9.05 3.76
N HIS A 344 -27.38 9.22 2.86
CA HIS A 344 -25.99 9.57 3.22
C HIS A 344 -25.76 11.08 3.24
N LYS A 345 -25.29 11.61 4.38
CA LYS A 345 -25.19 13.07 4.65
C LYS A 345 -24.21 13.85 3.76
N MET A 346 -23.26 13.18 3.11
CA MET A 346 -22.25 13.82 2.25
C MET A 346 -22.20 13.20 0.85
N ASN A 347 -23.26 12.52 0.42
CA ASN A 347 -23.31 11.97 -0.93
C ASN A 347 -23.44 13.07 -1.98
N ASN A 348 -22.73 12.92 -3.11
CA ASN A 348 -22.68 13.88 -4.24
C ASN A 348 -22.22 15.29 -3.83
N ASP A 349 -21.18 15.37 -2.99
CA ASP A 349 -20.66 16.63 -2.43
C ASP A 349 -19.81 17.44 -3.42
N ILE A 350 -20.33 17.70 -4.62
CA ILE A 350 -19.65 18.42 -5.69
C ILE A 350 -20.45 19.65 -6.13
N ALA A 351 -19.72 20.74 -6.39
CA ALA A 351 -20.28 21.95 -6.97
C ALA A 351 -19.32 22.59 -7.98
N LEU A 352 -19.93 23.22 -8.98
CA LEU A 352 -19.25 23.96 -10.04
C LEU A 352 -19.57 25.45 -9.91
N VAL A 353 -18.54 26.29 -9.93
CA VAL A 353 -18.65 27.74 -9.75
C VAL A 353 -18.27 28.44 -11.06
N LYS A 354 -19.19 29.26 -11.58
CA LYS A 354 -18.95 30.15 -12.72
C LYS A 354 -18.50 31.53 -12.23
N LEU A 355 -17.37 31.99 -12.73
CA LEU A 355 -16.79 33.30 -12.38
C LEU A 355 -17.32 34.41 -13.29
N LYS A 356 -17.50 35.60 -12.70
CA LYS A 356 -17.86 36.82 -13.43
C LYS A 356 -16.75 37.27 -14.38
N GLY A 357 -17.14 37.89 -15.48
CA GLY A 357 -16.20 38.50 -16.43
C GLY A 357 -15.43 37.45 -17.22
N HIS A 358 -14.15 37.71 -17.52
CA HIS A 358 -13.28 36.79 -18.25
C HIS A 358 -12.65 35.70 -17.37
N GLY A 359 -12.92 35.70 -16.06
CA GLY A 359 -12.36 34.73 -15.11
C GLY A 359 -10.85 34.97 -14.88
N PHE A 360 -10.11 33.91 -14.58
CA PHE A 360 -8.68 33.97 -14.31
C PHE A 360 -7.83 34.21 -15.56
N GLU A 361 -6.77 34.97 -15.38
CA GLU A 361 -5.67 35.06 -16.32
C GLU A 361 -4.66 33.95 -15.98
N PHE A 362 -4.43 33.03 -16.91
CA PHE A 362 -3.49 31.96 -16.67
C PHE A 362 -2.05 32.48 -16.71
N THR A 363 -1.33 32.22 -15.63
CA THR A 363 0.04 32.63 -15.36
C THR A 363 0.80 31.44 -14.79
N ASP A 364 2.08 31.61 -14.53
CA ASP A 364 2.91 30.60 -13.87
C ASP A 364 2.37 30.16 -12.49
N ASP A 365 1.61 31.00 -11.80
CA ASP A 365 1.04 30.71 -10.46
C ASP A 365 -0.48 30.45 -10.50
N VAL A 366 -1.11 30.54 -11.68
CA VAL A 366 -2.55 30.32 -11.88
C VAL A 366 -2.76 29.51 -13.16
N GLN A 367 -3.09 28.23 -13.03
CA GLN A 367 -3.33 27.32 -14.16
C GLN A 367 -4.52 26.41 -13.85
N ALA A 368 -5.08 25.78 -14.88
CA ALA A 368 -6.09 24.75 -14.68
C ALA A 368 -5.45 23.38 -14.44
N ILE A 369 -6.08 22.54 -13.61
CA ILE A 369 -5.76 21.11 -13.50
C ILE A 369 -6.49 20.30 -14.57
N CYS A 370 -5.95 19.16 -14.98
CA CYS A 370 -6.66 18.24 -15.87
C CYS A 370 -7.79 17.51 -15.13
N LEU A 371 -8.81 17.10 -15.88
CA LEU A 371 -9.91 16.29 -15.36
C LEU A 371 -9.77 14.85 -15.86
N PRO A 372 -10.06 13.84 -15.01
CA PRO A 372 -9.95 12.45 -15.37
C PRO A 372 -11.04 12.04 -16.36
N ASP A 373 -10.77 11.00 -17.15
CA ASP A 373 -11.79 10.36 -17.98
C ASP A 373 -12.84 9.63 -17.12
N THR A 374 -14.05 9.45 -17.64
CA THR A 374 -15.15 8.75 -16.95
C THR A 374 -14.79 7.33 -16.49
N ASN A 375 -13.93 6.66 -17.26
CA ASN A 375 -13.50 5.27 -17.01
C ASN A 375 -12.14 5.19 -16.29
N THR A 376 -11.63 6.29 -15.74
CA THR A 376 -10.34 6.29 -15.02
C THR A 376 -10.36 5.27 -13.89
N GLU A 377 -9.38 4.38 -13.89
CA GLU A 377 -9.16 3.40 -12.82
C GLU A 377 -8.30 4.02 -11.72
N TYR A 378 -8.61 3.68 -10.48
CA TYR A 378 -7.98 4.26 -9.29
C TYR A 378 -7.15 3.14 -8.67
N GLU A 379 -5.89 3.04 -9.10
CA GLU A 379 -4.93 2.05 -8.61
C GLU A 379 -4.41 2.42 -7.20
N MET A 380 -4.06 1.42 -6.39
CA MET A 380 -3.43 1.65 -5.08
C MET A 380 -2.04 2.26 -5.27
N ASP A 381 -1.59 3.04 -4.28
CA ASP A 381 -0.27 3.67 -4.25
C ASP A 381 0.03 4.66 -5.39
N LEU A 382 -1.01 5.12 -6.11
CA LEU A 382 -0.89 6.33 -6.90
C LEU A 382 -0.47 7.49 -5.98
N ASN A 383 0.71 8.04 -6.25
CA ASN A 383 1.22 9.21 -5.55
C ASN A 383 0.36 10.42 -5.91
N CYS A 384 -0.55 10.74 -5.02
CA CYS A 384 -1.42 11.90 -5.13
C CYS A 384 -1.00 12.93 -4.09
N THR A 385 -1.27 14.19 -4.41
CA THR A 385 -0.98 15.31 -3.55
C THR A 385 -2.26 16.05 -3.21
N ILE A 386 -2.38 16.40 -1.93
CA ILE A 386 -3.40 17.29 -1.41
C ILE A 386 -2.78 18.64 -1.10
N SER A 387 -3.53 19.71 -1.34
CA SER A 387 -3.10 21.07 -1.02
C SER A 387 -4.26 21.88 -0.44
N GLY A 388 -3.93 22.85 0.42
CA GLY A 388 -4.94 23.68 1.05
C GLY A 388 -4.41 24.65 2.11
N TYR A 389 -5.35 25.35 2.75
CA TYR A 389 -5.11 26.34 3.80
C TYR A 389 -5.84 25.99 5.10
N GLY A 390 -6.34 24.76 5.19
CA GLY A 390 -7.07 24.24 6.33
C GLY A 390 -6.23 24.16 7.60
N SER A 391 -6.89 23.74 8.66
CA SER A 391 -6.31 23.71 10.00
C SER A 391 -5.20 22.66 10.10
N VAL A 392 -4.03 23.07 10.57
CA VAL A 392 -2.86 22.16 10.74
C VAL A 392 -3.00 21.22 11.95
N LYS A 393 -4.06 21.37 12.76
CA LYS A 393 -4.37 20.54 13.93
C LYS A 393 -5.87 20.29 14.05
N SER A 394 -6.23 19.04 14.30
CA SER A 394 -7.62 18.62 14.55
C SER A 394 -8.21 19.32 15.77
N GLY A 395 -9.40 19.93 15.62
CA GLY A 395 -10.17 20.53 16.72
C GLY A 395 -9.72 21.91 17.19
N VAL A 396 -8.78 22.56 16.49
CA VAL A 396 -8.37 23.95 16.76
C VAL A 396 -8.51 24.75 15.46
N ALA A 397 -9.31 25.82 15.47
CA ALA A 397 -9.46 26.74 14.34
C ALA A 397 -8.20 27.61 14.16
N ALA A 398 -7.08 26.98 13.82
CA ALA A 398 -5.80 27.59 13.50
C ALA A 398 -5.48 27.28 12.04
N TYR A 399 -6.12 28.02 11.13
CA TYR A 399 -5.85 27.96 9.70
C TYR A 399 -4.39 28.25 9.41
N SER A 400 -3.82 27.57 8.43
CA SER A 400 -2.48 27.90 7.97
C SER A 400 -2.50 29.20 7.18
N HIS A 401 -1.64 30.15 7.57
CA HIS A 401 -1.44 31.37 6.80
C HIS A 401 -0.82 31.06 5.43
N ARG A 402 0.00 30.01 5.35
CA ARG A 402 0.69 29.59 4.12
C ARG A 402 0.07 28.32 3.54
N MET A 403 0.12 28.18 2.23
CA MET A 403 -0.32 26.96 1.56
C MET A 403 0.45 25.75 2.07
N MET A 404 -0.29 24.72 2.49
CA MET A 404 0.25 23.44 2.90
C MET A 404 -0.04 22.40 1.82
N ALA A 405 0.86 21.43 1.69
CA ALA A 405 0.64 20.29 0.83
C ALA A 405 1.23 19.02 1.44
N ALA A 406 0.68 17.88 1.01
CA ALA A 406 1.19 16.58 1.39
C ALA A 406 0.95 15.56 0.29
N TRP A 407 1.80 14.54 0.25
CA TRP A 407 1.62 13.37 -0.60
C TRP A 407 0.91 12.27 0.19
N ILE A 408 -0.11 11.67 -0.41
CA ILE A 408 -0.90 10.59 0.17
C ILE A 408 -1.24 9.54 -0.88
N PRO A 409 -1.29 8.25 -0.50
CA PRO A 409 -1.70 7.19 -1.41
C PRO A 409 -3.24 7.13 -1.52
N ILE A 410 -3.73 6.71 -2.67
CA ILE A 410 -5.13 6.28 -2.84
C ILE A 410 -5.30 4.89 -2.22
N LEU A 411 -6.41 4.69 -1.51
CA LEU A 411 -6.77 3.39 -0.95
C LEU A 411 -7.91 2.77 -1.77
N THR A 412 -7.92 1.45 -1.89
CA THR A 412 -9.04 0.75 -2.54
C THR A 412 -10.34 0.88 -1.75
N LYS A 413 -11.45 0.75 -2.47
CA LYS A 413 -12.79 0.73 -1.86
C LYS A 413 -12.95 -0.43 -0.85
N SER A 414 -12.33 -1.58 -1.09
CA SER A 414 -12.34 -2.72 -0.16
C SER A 414 -11.66 -2.38 1.16
N VAL A 415 -10.49 -1.72 1.10
CA VAL A 415 -9.78 -1.22 2.29
C VAL A 415 -10.68 -0.25 3.05
N CYS A 416 -11.20 0.79 2.40
CA CYS A 416 -11.97 1.81 3.09
C CYS A 416 -13.31 1.32 3.65
N ASN A 417 -13.90 0.28 3.05
CA ASN A 417 -15.11 -0.33 3.55
C ASN A 417 -14.88 -1.32 4.71
N MET A 418 -13.63 -1.58 5.12
CA MET A 418 -13.36 -2.42 6.28
C MET A 418 -14.10 -1.91 7.53
N PRO A 419 -14.61 -2.79 8.41
CA PRO A 419 -15.43 -2.40 9.56
C PRO A 419 -14.76 -1.40 10.52
N HIS A 420 -13.44 -1.47 10.67
CA HIS A 420 -12.67 -0.57 11.54
C HIS A 420 -12.36 0.80 10.89
N ILE A 421 -12.58 0.94 9.57
CA ILE A 421 -12.30 2.16 8.80
C ILE A 421 -13.57 2.99 8.60
N TYR A 422 -14.45 2.60 7.67
CA TYR A 422 -15.71 3.30 7.44
C TYR A 422 -16.94 2.38 7.41
N ASP A 423 -16.79 1.07 7.65
CA ASP A 423 -17.92 0.13 7.78
C ASP A 423 -18.94 0.25 6.63
N SER A 424 -18.43 0.15 5.39
CA SER A 424 -19.23 0.28 4.16
C SER A 424 -19.95 1.62 3.94
N ALA A 425 -19.52 2.71 4.60
CA ALA A 425 -20.16 4.02 4.45
C ALA A 425 -19.86 4.76 3.12
N LEU A 426 -18.94 4.26 2.28
CA LEU A 426 -18.55 4.92 1.03
C LEU A 426 -19.50 4.55 -0.12
N THR A 427 -20.00 5.57 -0.82
CA THR A 427 -20.79 5.43 -2.05
C THR A 427 -19.89 5.34 -3.29
N ASP A 428 -20.46 5.03 -4.47
CA ASP A 428 -19.70 4.93 -5.72
C ASP A 428 -19.11 6.26 -6.21
N GLY A 429 -19.68 7.38 -5.75
CA GLY A 429 -19.17 8.74 -5.99
C GLY A 429 -18.08 9.18 -5.01
N MET A 430 -17.59 8.28 -4.15
CA MET A 430 -16.56 8.57 -3.14
C MET A 430 -15.32 7.71 -3.36
N ILE A 431 -14.16 8.30 -3.02
CA ILE A 431 -12.87 7.62 -2.89
C ILE A 431 -12.23 8.03 -1.58
N CYS A 432 -11.26 7.26 -1.13
CA CYS A 432 -10.50 7.53 0.07
C CYS A 432 -9.01 7.54 -0.25
N ALA A 433 -8.28 8.42 0.45
CA ALA A 433 -6.84 8.53 0.30
C ALA A 433 -6.23 8.96 1.64
N GLY A 434 -5.05 8.43 1.94
CA GLY A 434 -4.37 8.69 3.22
C GLY A 434 -3.62 7.47 3.76
N LEU A 435 -2.91 7.68 4.86
CA LEU A 435 -2.18 6.64 5.56
C LEU A 435 -3.04 5.98 6.64
N LEU A 436 -3.04 4.64 6.70
CA LEU A 436 -3.77 3.89 7.72
C LEU A 436 -3.16 4.05 9.12
N ASP A 437 -1.85 4.30 9.21
CA ASP A 437 -1.18 4.62 10.49
C ASP A 437 -1.56 6.03 11.02
N GLY A 438 -2.29 6.81 10.23
CA GLY A 438 -2.70 8.18 10.53
C GLY A 438 -1.62 9.22 10.26
N GLY A 439 -1.75 10.38 10.89
CA GLY A 439 -0.79 11.48 10.80
C GLY A 439 -1.10 12.53 9.73
N VAL A 440 -0.97 12.19 8.45
CA VAL A 440 -1.18 13.12 7.33
C VAL A 440 -2.57 12.95 6.75
N ASP A 441 -3.34 14.04 6.76
CA ASP A 441 -4.71 14.08 6.27
C ASP A 441 -5.14 15.52 6.00
N SER A 442 -6.17 15.67 5.17
CA SER A 442 -6.93 16.92 5.00
C SER A 442 -7.70 17.29 6.28
N CYS A 443 -7.93 18.58 6.53
CA CYS A 443 -8.61 19.03 7.74
C CYS A 443 -9.61 20.16 7.51
N ASP A 444 -10.18 20.68 8.60
CA ASP A 444 -11.18 21.76 8.57
C ASP A 444 -10.65 22.97 7.79
N GLY A 445 -11.31 23.28 6.67
CA GLY A 445 -10.93 24.35 5.73
C GLY A 445 -10.27 23.86 4.44
N ASP A 446 -9.87 22.59 4.34
CA ASP A 446 -9.36 21.99 3.10
C ASP A 446 -10.47 21.46 2.18
N SER A 447 -11.71 21.38 2.70
CA SER A 447 -12.90 20.98 1.93
C SER A 447 -12.99 21.69 0.58
N GLY A 448 -13.22 20.94 -0.49
CA GLY A 448 -13.22 21.44 -1.86
C GLY A 448 -11.85 21.63 -2.49
N GLY A 449 -10.76 21.42 -1.74
CA GLY A 449 -9.39 21.37 -2.24
C GLY A 449 -9.09 20.08 -3.03
N PRO A 450 -8.02 20.08 -3.84
CA PRO A 450 -7.71 19.01 -4.78
C PRO A 450 -7.09 17.79 -4.09
N LEU A 451 -7.47 16.61 -4.55
CA LEU A 451 -6.63 15.42 -4.57
C LEU A 451 -6.13 15.28 -6.01
N ALA A 452 -4.92 15.79 -6.26
CA ALA A 452 -4.30 15.82 -7.57
C ALA A 452 -3.31 14.65 -7.71
N CYS A 453 -3.47 13.82 -8.73
CA CYS A 453 -2.60 12.68 -8.97
C CYS A 453 -1.78 12.90 -10.24
N LEU A 454 -0.54 12.42 -10.24
CA LEU A 454 0.30 12.46 -11.42
C LEU A 454 -0.08 11.33 -12.35
N ASP A 455 -0.68 11.67 -13.49
CA ASP A 455 -1.19 10.74 -14.49
C ASP A 455 -0.57 11.08 -15.85
N GLN A 456 0.18 10.14 -16.43
CA GLN A 456 0.90 10.32 -17.70
C GLN A 456 1.77 11.60 -17.77
N GLY A 457 2.31 12.04 -16.62
CA GLY A 457 3.16 13.22 -16.51
C GLY A 457 2.42 14.55 -16.38
N LEU A 458 1.08 14.54 -16.25
CA LEU A 458 0.26 15.72 -15.97
C LEU A 458 -0.47 15.54 -14.62
N PHE A 459 -0.72 16.64 -13.92
CA PHE A 459 -1.56 16.59 -12.73
C PHE A 459 -3.03 16.58 -13.10
N THR A 460 -3.73 15.54 -12.65
CA THR A 460 -5.14 15.30 -12.91
C THR A 460 -5.92 15.28 -11.59
N LEU A 461 -7.10 15.90 -11.58
CA LEU A 461 -7.93 16.02 -10.39
C LEU A 461 -8.75 14.75 -10.16
N TYR A 462 -8.21 13.81 -9.39
CA TYR A 462 -8.87 12.55 -9.08
C TYR A 462 -9.95 12.73 -8.02
N GLY A 463 -9.76 13.67 -7.09
CA GLY A 463 -10.74 13.92 -6.03
C GLY A 463 -10.86 15.36 -5.55
N LEU A 464 -11.96 15.63 -4.85
CA LEU A 464 -12.19 16.86 -4.08
C LEU A 464 -12.37 16.51 -2.61
N THR A 465 -11.64 17.17 -1.72
CA THR A 465 -11.74 16.97 -0.27
C THR A 465 -13.19 17.17 0.19
N SER A 466 -13.77 16.18 0.86
CA SER A 466 -15.19 16.21 1.24
C SER A 466 -15.39 16.06 2.74
N TRP A 467 -15.02 14.94 3.33
CA TRP A 467 -15.21 14.68 4.76
C TRP A 467 -14.22 13.64 5.31
N GLY A 468 -14.13 13.54 6.63
CA GLY A 468 -13.30 12.53 7.32
C GLY A 468 -13.65 12.44 8.80
N HIS A 469 -13.29 11.34 9.46
CA HIS A 469 -13.52 11.17 10.90
C HIS A 469 -12.34 11.72 11.71
N ARG A 470 -12.32 13.05 11.89
CA ARG A 470 -11.19 13.81 12.46
C ARG A 470 -9.97 13.77 11.55
N CYS A 471 -9.12 14.78 11.63
CA CYS A 471 -7.95 14.88 10.77
C CYS A 471 -6.80 14.02 11.30
N GLY A 472 -6.29 13.08 10.48
CA GLY A 472 -5.03 12.37 10.73
C GLY A 472 -5.10 11.28 11.80
N PHE A 473 -6.27 10.71 12.05
CA PHE A 473 -6.42 9.56 12.95
C PHE A 473 -6.07 8.25 12.23
N ALA A 474 -5.44 7.33 12.96
CA ALA A 474 -5.19 5.99 12.44
C ALA A 474 -6.52 5.31 12.04
N ASN A 475 -6.48 4.58 10.93
CA ASN A 475 -7.61 3.91 10.30
C ASN A 475 -8.77 4.83 9.90
N LYS A 476 -8.56 6.15 9.81
CA LYS A 476 -9.58 7.12 9.38
C LYS A 476 -9.02 8.04 8.28
N PRO A 477 -8.73 7.50 7.07
CA PRO A 477 -8.19 8.29 5.96
C PRO A 477 -9.23 9.30 5.43
N GLY A 478 -8.81 10.40 4.81
CA GLY A 478 -9.72 11.38 4.23
C GLY A 478 -10.62 10.77 3.13
N VAL A 479 -11.85 11.26 3.04
CA VAL A 479 -12.82 10.88 1.99
C VAL A 479 -13.02 12.04 1.04
N TYR A 480 -12.91 11.72 -0.25
CA TYR A 480 -12.93 12.66 -1.35
C TYR A 480 -14.06 12.30 -2.31
N VAL A 481 -14.60 13.30 -3.01
CA VAL A 481 -15.49 13.10 -4.15
C VAL A 481 -14.70 12.45 -5.28
N LYS A 482 -15.19 11.37 -5.88
CA LYS A 482 -14.61 10.72 -7.05
C LYS A 482 -14.90 11.54 -8.31
N VAL A 483 -13.96 12.37 -8.79
CA VAL A 483 -14.25 13.32 -9.88
C VAL A 483 -14.61 12.62 -11.20
N ALA A 484 -13.98 11.48 -11.51
CA ALA A 484 -14.32 10.70 -12.70
C ALA A 484 -15.81 10.28 -12.74
N HIS A 485 -16.40 10.01 -11.57
CA HIS A 485 -17.82 9.65 -11.47
C HIS A 485 -18.75 10.81 -11.91
N TYR A 486 -18.32 12.05 -11.71
CA TYR A 486 -19.09 13.25 -12.05
C TYR A 486 -18.61 13.92 -13.34
N ARG A 487 -17.71 13.30 -14.11
CA ARG A 487 -17.10 13.89 -15.29
C ARG A 487 -18.14 14.39 -16.31
N GLN A 488 -19.14 13.56 -16.61
CA GLN A 488 -20.24 13.94 -17.51
C GLN A 488 -21.07 15.11 -16.97
N TRP A 489 -21.40 15.08 -15.68
CA TRP A 489 -22.17 16.15 -15.03
C TRP A 489 -21.44 17.50 -15.11
N ILE A 490 -20.11 17.49 -14.94
CA ILE A 490 -19.28 18.69 -15.07
C ILE A 490 -19.38 19.26 -16.48
N GLU A 491 -19.18 18.42 -17.50
CA GLU A 491 -19.20 18.83 -18.91
C GLU A 491 -20.58 19.35 -19.33
N ASP A 492 -21.65 18.63 -19.00
CA ASP A 492 -23.02 19.01 -19.33
C ASP A 492 -23.40 20.35 -18.68
N THR A 493 -22.98 20.56 -17.42
CA THR A 493 -23.23 21.81 -16.69
C THR A 493 -22.47 22.97 -17.33
N ILE A 494 -21.19 22.78 -17.67
CA ILE A 494 -20.39 23.79 -18.35
C ILE A 494 -21.02 24.12 -19.71
N GLN A 495 -21.36 23.13 -20.51
CA GLN A 495 -21.92 23.34 -21.86
C GLN A 495 -23.26 24.09 -21.81
N LYS A 496 -24.14 23.71 -20.88
CA LYS A 496 -25.46 24.32 -20.71
C LYS A 496 -25.38 25.78 -20.24
N HIS A 497 -24.31 26.14 -19.52
CA HIS A 497 -24.18 27.43 -18.84
C HIS A 497 -22.95 28.24 -19.27
N SER A 498 -22.29 27.92 -20.39
CA SER A 498 -21.12 28.65 -20.90
C SER A 498 -21.44 30.07 -21.33
#